data_AF-A0A512CYT1-F1
#
_entry.id   AF-A0A512CYT1-F1
#
_cell.length_a   1.000
_cell.length_b   1.000
_cell.length_c   1.000
_cell.angle_alpha   90.00
_cell.angle_beta   90.00
_cell.angle_gamma   90.00
#
_symmetry.space_group_name_H-M   'P 1'
#
loop_
_entity.id
_entity.type
_entity.pdbx_description
1 polymer ?
#
loop_
_entity_poly.entity_id
_entity_poly.type
_entity_poly.pdbx_seq_one_letter_code
_entity_poly.pdbx_strand_id
1 'polypeptide(L)'
;MSRAPASVRPTSAEPAPRRGSDTWTAALTRWVEGLVPKGQWLPDRQPAYVASWIYVFGVACLASLVVIIVSGLVLTLGGVTWWHSNSLGHFVNSVHLWSVELFFATMVIHLWGKFFMASWRGNRGLTWATGALAFFGSLGTAFTGYLIQTNFDSQWISTQAKDGLNAAGIGAYFNVMNLGQMVLWHVSLLPLVVGGIVVVHLVLVRRRGVAPPIGAEDPALSTADEPARPTTPGTPATAPVPAVPVRQGPES
;
A
#
# COMPACT_ATOMS: atom_id res chain seq x y z
N MET A 1 52.66 41.37 53.94
CA MET A 1 52.61 41.32 52.47
C MET A 1 51.24 40.83 52.06
N SER A 2 50.45 41.70 51.42
CA SER A 2 49.03 41.53 51.11
C SER A 2 48.83 40.66 49.87
N ARG A 3 47.92 39.68 49.94
CA ARG A 3 47.54 38.79 48.83
C ARG A 3 46.24 39.33 48.23
N ALA A 4 46.25 39.73 46.97
CA ALA A 4 45.08 40.23 46.25
C ALA A 4 43.98 39.15 46.13
N PRO A 5 42.67 39.50 46.25
CA PRO A 5 41.60 38.56 45.99
C PRO A 5 41.39 38.36 44.47
N ALA A 6 41.23 37.10 44.09
CA ALA A 6 40.98 36.68 42.71
C ALA A 6 39.62 37.18 42.20
N SER A 7 39.59 37.71 40.98
CA SER A 7 38.38 38.12 40.28
C SER A 7 37.52 36.90 39.94
N VAL A 8 36.32 36.81 40.52
CA VAL A 8 35.31 35.83 40.13
C VAL A 8 34.67 36.29 38.82
N ARG A 9 34.86 35.53 37.73
CA ARG A 9 34.09 35.69 36.49
C ARG A 9 32.62 35.32 36.77
N PRO A 10 31.63 36.10 36.31
CA PRO A 10 30.26 35.63 36.35
C PRO A 10 30.12 34.42 35.41
N THR A 11 29.66 33.32 35.99
CA THR A 11 29.30 32.10 35.26
C THR A 11 28.23 32.45 34.24
N SER A 12 28.53 32.26 32.95
CA SER A 12 27.56 32.38 31.86
C SER A 12 26.36 31.52 32.20
N ALA A 13 25.18 32.12 32.37
CA ALA A 13 23.94 31.39 32.58
C ALA A 13 23.73 30.44 31.40
N GLU A 14 23.69 29.14 31.71
CA GLU A 14 23.40 28.09 30.75
C GLU A 14 21.98 28.32 30.18
N PRO A 15 21.80 28.37 28.85
CA PRO A 15 20.48 28.59 28.29
C PRO A 15 19.58 27.42 28.63
N ALA A 16 18.48 27.68 29.34
CA ALA A 16 17.48 26.69 29.70
C ALA A 16 17.03 25.88 28.46
N PRO A 17 16.74 24.57 28.60
CA PRO A 17 16.31 23.74 27.49
C PRO A 17 15.04 24.32 26.86
N ARG A 18 15.14 24.75 25.60
CA ARG A 18 14.00 25.24 24.82
C ARG A 18 12.96 24.13 24.77
N ARG A 19 11.81 24.34 25.44
CA ARG A 19 10.61 23.51 25.28
C ARG A 19 10.36 23.34 23.78
N GLY A 20 10.31 22.09 23.33
CA GLY A 20 10.17 21.74 21.91
C GLY A 20 9.04 22.53 21.28
N SER A 21 9.34 23.21 20.17
CA SER A 21 8.39 24.08 19.50
C SER A 21 7.14 23.30 19.05
N ASP A 22 5.97 23.76 19.48
CA ASP A 22 4.65 23.37 18.97
C ASP A 22 4.41 23.96 17.57
N THR A 23 5.33 23.75 16.64
CA THR A 23 5.17 24.14 15.25
C THR A 23 4.45 23.03 14.49
N TRP A 24 3.56 23.41 13.56
CA TRP A 24 2.86 22.47 12.68
C TRP A 24 3.83 21.62 11.85
N THR A 25 5.01 22.17 11.52
CA THR A 25 6.11 21.44 10.91
C THR A 25 6.69 20.40 11.85
N ALA A 26 6.91 20.71 13.13
CA ALA A 26 7.36 19.71 14.11
C ALA A 26 6.29 18.64 14.38
N ALA A 27 5.00 18.99 14.33
CA ALA A 27 3.91 18.03 14.40
C ALA A 27 3.86 17.12 13.15
N LEU A 28 4.05 17.69 11.95
CA LEU A 28 4.16 16.94 10.70
C LEU A 28 5.39 16.04 10.70
N THR A 29 6.55 16.53 11.14
CA THR A 29 7.77 15.73 11.26
C THR A 29 7.58 14.59 12.24
N ARG A 30 7.03 14.83 13.44
CA ARG A 30 6.71 13.75 14.40
C ARG A 30 5.70 12.75 13.85
N TRP A 31 4.71 13.23 13.09
CA TRP A 31 3.73 12.37 12.42
C TRP A 31 4.43 11.49 11.38
N VAL A 32 5.21 12.07 10.46
CA VAL A 32 5.99 11.37 9.43
C VAL A 32 6.97 10.36 10.05
N GLU A 33 7.71 10.76 11.08
CA GLU A 33 8.64 9.89 11.81
C GLU A 33 7.91 8.74 12.54
N GLY A 34 6.67 8.97 12.98
CA GLY A 34 5.81 7.97 13.61
C GLY A 34 5.07 7.05 12.62
N LEU A 35 5.05 7.37 11.32
CA LEU A 35 4.37 6.54 10.31
C LEU A 35 5.06 5.20 10.10
N VAL A 36 6.39 5.14 10.16
CA VAL A 36 7.15 3.91 9.94
C VAL A 36 8.30 3.84 10.95
N PRO A 37 8.33 2.85 11.86
CA PRO A 37 9.42 2.68 12.82
C PRO A 37 10.79 2.68 12.13
N LYS A 38 11.79 3.35 12.73
CA LYS A 38 13.16 3.40 12.21
C LYS A 38 13.69 1.98 11.98
N GLY A 39 14.24 1.72 10.79
CA GLY A 39 14.70 0.38 10.34
C GLY A 39 13.68 -0.41 9.51
N GLN A 40 12.40 -0.01 9.51
CA GLN A 40 11.36 -0.56 8.63
C GLN A 40 11.19 0.28 7.35
N TRP A 41 12.23 0.96 6.87
CA TRP A 41 12.19 1.61 5.54
C TRP A 41 12.82 0.71 4.47
N LEU A 42 13.93 0.05 4.79
CA LEU A 42 14.65 -0.92 3.97
C LEU A 42 15.09 -2.10 4.87
N PRO A 43 14.35 -3.21 4.97
CA PRO A 43 14.72 -4.33 5.81
C PRO A 43 15.64 -5.24 5.01
N ASP A 44 16.81 -5.53 5.56
CA ASP A 44 17.81 -6.39 4.90
C ASP A 44 17.42 -7.88 4.94
N ARG A 45 16.26 -8.21 5.54
CA ARG A 45 15.71 -9.56 5.64
C ARG A 45 14.23 -9.56 5.30
N GLN A 46 13.86 -10.25 4.22
CA GLN A 46 12.48 -10.62 3.93
C GLN A 46 12.27 -12.09 4.29
N PRO A 47 11.21 -12.45 5.01
CA PRO A 47 10.91 -13.86 5.30
C PRO A 47 10.75 -14.67 4.01
N ALA A 48 11.22 -15.92 3.99
CA ALA A 48 11.22 -16.77 2.78
C ALA A 48 9.83 -16.94 2.13
N TYR A 49 8.74 -16.82 2.89
CA TYR A 49 7.38 -16.89 2.37
C TYR A 49 6.96 -15.66 1.53
N VAL A 50 7.68 -14.54 1.61
CA VAL A 50 7.46 -13.35 0.77
C VAL A 50 7.95 -13.61 -0.68
N ALA A 51 8.76 -14.64 -0.90
CA ALA A 51 9.16 -15.11 -2.24
C ALA A 51 8.04 -15.85 -3.00
N SER A 52 6.83 -15.89 -2.47
CA SER A 52 5.67 -16.42 -3.20
C SER A 52 5.23 -15.44 -4.30
N TRP A 53 5.01 -15.96 -5.52
CA TRP A 53 4.58 -15.19 -6.70
C TRP A 53 3.35 -14.29 -6.44
N ILE A 54 2.47 -14.68 -5.51
CA ILE A 54 1.28 -13.90 -5.16
C ILE A 54 1.59 -12.49 -4.62
N TYR A 55 2.79 -12.25 -4.10
CA TYR A 55 3.19 -10.91 -3.61
C TYR A 55 3.49 -9.93 -4.75
N VAL A 56 3.77 -10.41 -5.96
CA VAL A 56 4.01 -9.58 -7.15
C VAL A 56 2.79 -8.72 -7.47
N PHE A 57 1.58 -9.21 -7.24
CA PHE A 57 0.35 -8.51 -7.59
C PHE A 57 0.16 -7.19 -6.84
N GLY A 58 0.63 -7.07 -5.60
CA GLY A 58 0.57 -5.80 -4.87
C GLY A 58 1.47 -4.73 -5.52
N VAL A 59 2.68 -5.13 -5.93
CA VAL A 59 3.61 -4.24 -6.63
C VAL A 59 3.11 -3.94 -8.05
N ALA A 60 2.53 -4.91 -8.74
CA ALA A 60 1.94 -4.73 -10.06
C ALA A 60 0.77 -3.74 -10.02
N CYS A 61 -0.10 -3.81 -9.00
CA CYS A 61 -1.15 -2.79 -8.79
C CYS A 61 -0.56 -1.38 -8.65
N LEU A 62 0.49 -1.23 -7.83
CA LEU A 62 1.14 0.06 -7.62
C LEU A 62 1.81 0.58 -8.90
N ALA A 63 2.50 -0.29 -9.63
CA ALA A 63 3.14 0.06 -10.90
C ALA A 63 2.11 0.50 -11.94
N SER A 64 1.02 -0.25 -12.11
CA SER A 64 -0.08 0.13 -13.01
C SER A 64 -0.70 1.46 -12.59
N LEU A 65 -0.92 1.70 -11.30
CA LEU A 65 -1.44 2.99 -10.81
C LEU A 65 -0.53 4.17 -11.18
N VAL A 66 0.79 4.00 -11.05
CA VAL A 66 1.76 5.04 -11.46
C VAL A 66 1.64 5.32 -12.95
N VAL A 67 1.56 4.27 -13.80
CA VAL A 67 1.41 4.45 -15.25
C VAL A 67 0.08 5.12 -15.60
N ILE A 68 -1.02 4.76 -14.92
CA ILE A 68 -2.33 5.42 -15.08
C ILE A 68 -2.22 6.91 -14.78
N ILE A 69 -1.64 7.28 -13.63
CA ILE A 69 -1.50 8.70 -13.24
C ILE A 69 -0.64 9.46 -14.26
N VAL A 70 0.52 8.92 -14.62
CA VAL A 70 1.44 9.58 -15.56
C VAL A 70 0.81 9.73 -16.94
N SER A 71 0.23 8.66 -17.50
CA SER A 71 -0.43 8.72 -18.81
C SER A 71 -1.66 9.63 -18.80
N GLY A 72 -2.44 9.64 -17.71
CA GLY A 72 -3.58 10.53 -17.54
C GLY A 72 -3.15 12.00 -17.53
N LEU A 73 -2.11 12.34 -16.78
CA LEU A 73 -1.53 13.69 -16.76
C LEU A 73 -0.95 14.09 -18.13
N VAL A 74 -0.44 13.16 -18.92
CA VAL A 74 0.00 13.46 -20.30
C VAL A 74 -1.20 13.76 -21.20
N LEU A 75 -2.31 13.04 -21.07
CA LEU A 75 -3.53 13.29 -21.86
C LEU A 75 -4.12 14.69 -21.58
N THR A 76 -4.00 15.21 -20.35
CA THR A 76 -4.51 16.55 -20.03
C THR A 76 -3.78 17.67 -20.78
N LEU A 77 -2.54 17.43 -21.24
CA LEU A 77 -1.78 18.40 -22.03
C LEU A 77 -2.39 18.62 -23.42
N GLY A 78 -2.96 17.56 -24.00
CA GLY A 78 -3.62 17.63 -25.31
C GLY A 78 -5.11 18.00 -25.22
N GLY A 79 -5.74 17.75 -24.08
CA GLY A 79 -7.17 17.96 -23.86
C GLY A 79 -8.04 16.76 -24.26
N VAL A 80 -9.35 16.89 -24.00
CA VAL A 80 -10.34 15.78 -23.99
C VAL A 80 -10.68 15.19 -25.36
N THR A 81 -10.14 15.73 -26.44
CA THR A 81 -10.34 15.20 -27.80
C THR A 81 -9.03 14.89 -28.50
N TRP A 82 -7.90 15.06 -27.83
CA TRP A 82 -6.57 14.94 -28.45
C TRP A 82 -6.30 13.56 -29.01
N TRP A 83 -6.79 12.53 -28.31
CA TRP A 83 -6.65 11.17 -28.80
C TRP A 83 -7.33 11.00 -30.15
N HIS A 84 -8.50 11.58 -30.42
CA HIS A 84 -9.18 11.41 -31.70
C HIS A 84 -8.42 11.93 -32.93
N SER A 85 -7.65 13.00 -32.76
CA SER A 85 -7.01 13.72 -33.88
C SER A 85 -5.51 13.49 -34.01
N ASN A 86 -4.86 12.86 -33.02
CA ASN A 86 -3.40 12.73 -32.99
C ASN A 86 -2.97 11.30 -32.65
N SER A 87 -2.05 10.74 -33.45
CA SER A 87 -1.54 9.37 -33.25
C SER A 87 -0.82 9.17 -31.91
N LEU A 88 -0.08 10.17 -31.44
CA LEU A 88 0.54 10.12 -30.11
C LEU A 88 -0.54 10.16 -29.02
N GLY A 89 -1.56 11.01 -29.17
CA GLY A 89 -2.72 11.04 -28.28
C GLY A 89 -3.45 9.70 -28.21
N HIS A 90 -3.70 9.07 -29.36
CA HIS A 90 -4.28 7.70 -29.45
C HIS A 90 -3.41 6.66 -28.74
N PHE A 91 -2.08 6.72 -28.91
CA PHE A 91 -1.16 5.82 -28.23
C PHE A 91 -1.19 6.00 -26.71
N VAL A 92 -1.10 7.25 -26.22
CA VAL A 92 -1.14 7.53 -24.77
C VAL A 92 -2.49 7.13 -24.18
N ASN A 93 -3.60 7.37 -24.89
CA ASN A 93 -4.92 6.94 -24.46
C ASN A 93 -5.02 5.40 -24.38
N SER A 94 -4.41 4.70 -25.32
CA SER A 94 -4.33 3.23 -25.30
C SER A 94 -3.49 2.74 -24.12
N VAL A 95 -2.33 3.36 -23.85
CA VAL A 95 -1.51 3.06 -22.66
C VAL A 95 -2.31 3.30 -21.38
N HIS A 96 -3.06 4.39 -21.29
CA HIS A 96 -3.90 4.71 -20.14
C HIS A 96 -4.95 3.62 -19.91
N LEU A 97 -5.74 3.29 -20.95
CA LEU A 97 -6.78 2.27 -20.88
C LEU A 97 -6.21 0.90 -20.49
N TRP A 98 -5.17 0.42 -21.16
CA TRP A 98 -4.56 -0.88 -20.84
C TRP A 98 -3.93 -0.92 -19.45
N SER A 99 -3.41 0.21 -18.96
CA SER A 99 -2.91 0.29 -17.59
C SER A 99 -4.04 0.18 -16.56
N VAL A 100 -5.22 0.74 -16.85
CA VAL A 100 -6.44 0.57 -16.03
C VAL A 100 -6.88 -0.90 -16.01
N GLU A 101 -6.91 -1.56 -17.17
CA GLU A 101 -7.24 -3.00 -17.25
C GLU A 101 -6.27 -3.86 -16.43
N LEU A 102 -4.96 -3.62 -16.58
CA LEU A 102 -3.93 -4.31 -15.79
C LEU A 102 -4.04 -4.00 -14.31
N PHE A 103 -4.35 -2.76 -13.94
CA PHE A 103 -4.58 -2.36 -12.55
C PHE A 103 -5.74 -3.15 -11.95
N PHE A 104 -6.90 -3.24 -12.60
CA PHE A 104 -8.02 -4.01 -12.06
C PHE A 104 -7.79 -5.51 -12.05
N ALA A 105 -7.21 -6.06 -13.11
CA ALA A 105 -6.87 -7.48 -13.17
C ALA A 105 -5.93 -7.87 -12.02
N THR A 106 -4.86 -7.11 -11.82
CA THR A 106 -3.91 -7.35 -10.73
C THR A 106 -4.52 -7.06 -9.36
N MET A 107 -5.40 -6.06 -9.23
CA MET A 107 -6.09 -5.71 -7.99
C MET A 107 -7.07 -6.79 -7.54
N VAL A 108 -7.82 -7.38 -8.46
CA VAL A 108 -8.72 -8.50 -8.13
C VAL A 108 -7.91 -9.70 -7.67
N ILE A 109 -6.82 -10.06 -8.37
CA ILE A 109 -5.95 -11.16 -7.96
C ILE A 109 -5.30 -10.85 -6.60
N HIS A 110 -4.87 -9.60 -6.38
CA HIS A 110 -4.34 -9.15 -5.10
C HIS A 110 -5.37 -9.29 -3.97
N LEU A 111 -6.60 -8.79 -4.18
CA LEU A 111 -7.70 -8.86 -3.24
C LEU A 111 -8.01 -10.32 -2.90
N TRP A 112 -8.26 -11.17 -3.89
CA TRP A 112 -8.63 -12.57 -3.68
C TRP A 112 -7.49 -13.37 -3.06
N GLY A 113 -6.26 -13.18 -3.53
CA GLY A 113 -5.08 -13.82 -2.98
C GLY A 113 -4.89 -13.46 -1.51
N LYS A 114 -4.97 -12.17 -1.15
CA LYS A 114 -4.86 -11.73 0.24
C LYS A 114 -6.08 -12.10 1.07
N PHE A 115 -7.24 -12.26 0.44
CA PHE A 115 -8.41 -12.80 1.09
C PHE A 115 -8.14 -14.26 1.49
N PHE A 116 -7.89 -15.18 0.57
CA PHE A 116 -7.71 -16.59 0.92
C PHE A 116 -6.48 -16.88 1.78
N MET A 117 -5.46 -15.99 1.78
CA MET A 117 -4.34 -16.04 2.73
C MET A 117 -4.68 -15.53 4.15
N ALA A 118 -5.94 -15.17 4.41
CA ALA A 118 -6.42 -14.58 5.66
C ALA A 118 -5.59 -13.35 6.10
N SER A 119 -5.18 -12.51 5.15
CA SER A 119 -4.27 -11.38 5.42
C SER A 119 -4.90 -10.25 6.24
N TRP A 120 -6.21 -10.33 6.50
CA TRP A 120 -6.94 -9.43 7.40
C TRP A 120 -6.74 -9.77 8.89
N ARG A 121 -6.21 -10.96 9.23
CA ARG A 121 -6.00 -11.41 10.62
C ARG A 121 -4.85 -10.69 11.30
N GLY A 122 -4.73 -10.83 12.63
CA GLY A 122 -3.55 -10.39 13.38
C GLY A 122 -3.34 -8.87 13.34
N ASN A 123 -4.31 -8.10 13.83
CA ASN A 123 -4.29 -6.64 13.83
C ASN A 123 -4.18 -5.97 12.45
N ARG A 124 -4.45 -6.66 11.33
CA ARG A 124 -4.38 -6.11 9.96
C ARG A 124 -5.74 -5.66 9.39
N GLY A 125 -6.81 -5.68 10.18
CA GLY A 125 -8.15 -5.29 9.73
C GLY A 125 -8.22 -3.92 9.06
N LEU A 126 -7.48 -2.92 9.58
CA LEU A 126 -7.41 -1.59 8.96
C LEU A 126 -6.67 -1.58 7.60
N THR A 127 -5.66 -2.43 7.44
CA THR A 127 -4.97 -2.63 6.16
C THR A 127 -5.93 -3.22 5.14
N TRP A 128 -6.75 -4.19 5.56
CA TRP A 128 -7.80 -4.77 4.72
C TRP A 128 -8.87 -3.74 4.33
N ALA A 129 -9.39 -2.99 5.31
CA ALA A 129 -10.40 -1.96 5.08
C ALA A 129 -9.92 -0.86 4.11
N THR A 130 -8.68 -0.40 4.26
CA THR A 130 -8.10 0.58 3.33
C THR A 130 -7.88 0.01 1.93
N GLY A 131 -7.55 -1.28 1.81
CA GLY A 131 -7.50 -1.97 0.51
C GLY A 131 -8.87 -2.05 -0.17
N ALA A 132 -9.92 -2.40 0.59
CA ALA A 132 -11.30 -2.40 0.08
C ALA A 132 -11.76 -0.99 -0.33
N LEU A 133 -11.44 0.03 0.47
CA LEU A 133 -11.74 1.42 0.14
C LEU A 133 -11.00 1.89 -1.13
N ALA A 134 -9.73 1.51 -1.29
CA ALA A 134 -8.97 1.79 -2.50
C ALA A 134 -9.59 1.10 -3.73
N PHE A 135 -10.04 -0.15 -3.58
CA PHE A 135 -10.73 -0.88 -4.65
C PHE A 135 -12.00 -0.14 -5.07
N PHE A 136 -12.96 0.10 -4.17
CA PHE A 136 -14.21 0.80 -4.51
C PHE A 136 -14.00 2.24 -4.98
N GLY A 137 -13.05 2.98 -4.39
CA GLY A 137 -12.67 4.30 -4.86
C GLY A 137 -12.11 4.28 -6.28
N SER A 138 -11.33 3.25 -6.63
CA SER A 138 -10.83 3.06 -7.99
C SER A 138 -11.95 2.70 -8.96
N LEU A 139 -12.96 1.90 -8.56
CA LEU A 139 -14.14 1.62 -9.39
C LEU A 139 -14.86 2.92 -9.77
N GLY A 140 -15.10 3.81 -8.79
CA GLY A 140 -15.71 5.11 -9.06
C GLY A 140 -14.86 6.00 -9.96
N THR A 141 -13.53 5.98 -9.77
CA THR A 141 -12.58 6.71 -10.62
C THR A 141 -12.63 6.18 -12.06
N ALA A 142 -12.54 4.87 -12.26
CA ALA A 142 -12.59 4.24 -13.58
C ALA A 142 -13.92 4.49 -14.28
N PHE A 143 -15.04 4.41 -13.54
CA PHE A 143 -16.36 4.75 -14.03
C PHE A 143 -16.37 6.16 -14.65
N THR A 144 -15.91 7.18 -13.92
CA THR A 144 -15.81 8.55 -14.48
C THR A 144 -14.89 8.65 -15.71
N GLY A 145 -13.88 7.79 -15.81
CA GLY A 145 -13.00 7.69 -16.99
C GLY A 145 -13.73 7.18 -18.23
N TYR A 146 -14.61 6.18 -18.07
CA TYR A 146 -15.46 5.71 -19.17
C TYR A 146 -16.42 6.79 -19.67
N LEU A 147 -16.93 7.66 -18.79
CA LEU A 147 -17.86 8.72 -19.17
C LEU A 147 -17.22 9.81 -20.05
N ILE A 148 -15.89 9.96 -20.00
CA ILE A 148 -15.18 11.02 -20.70
C ILE A 148 -14.51 10.58 -22.01
N GLN A 149 -14.73 9.33 -22.46
CA GLN A 149 -14.10 8.80 -23.67
C GLN A 149 -14.60 9.45 -24.98
N THR A 150 -15.69 10.24 -24.92
CA THR A 150 -16.29 10.96 -26.05
C THR A 150 -16.60 10.06 -27.26
N ASN A 151 -17.03 8.82 -26.99
CA ASN A 151 -17.44 7.82 -27.97
C ASN A 151 -18.87 7.32 -27.68
N PHE A 152 -19.41 6.44 -28.53
CA PHE A 152 -20.76 5.91 -28.36
C PHE A 152 -20.97 5.18 -27.04
N ASP A 153 -19.97 4.40 -26.59
CA ASP A 153 -20.02 3.64 -25.35
C ASP A 153 -20.15 4.57 -24.12
N SER A 154 -19.35 5.64 -24.08
CA SER A 154 -19.44 6.65 -23.01
C SER A 154 -20.81 7.30 -22.92
N GLN A 155 -21.49 7.54 -24.05
CA GLN A 155 -22.85 8.08 -24.08
C GLN A 155 -23.87 7.07 -23.53
N TRP A 156 -23.75 5.81 -23.95
CA TRP A 156 -24.61 4.73 -23.46
C TRP A 156 -24.44 4.53 -21.95
N ILE A 157 -23.20 4.40 -21.45
CA ILE A 157 -22.90 4.24 -20.03
C ILE A 157 -23.43 5.44 -19.22
N SER A 158 -23.19 6.67 -19.69
CA SER A 158 -23.64 7.89 -18.99
C SER A 158 -25.16 7.96 -18.87
N THR A 159 -25.88 7.62 -19.94
CA THR A 159 -27.36 7.65 -19.94
C THR A 159 -27.95 6.59 -19.02
N GLN A 160 -27.43 5.36 -19.05
CA GLN A 160 -27.86 4.29 -18.15
C GLN A 160 -27.56 4.62 -16.68
N ALA A 161 -26.37 5.15 -16.40
CA ALA A 161 -25.99 5.52 -15.04
C ALA A 161 -26.82 6.70 -14.50
N LYS A 162 -27.20 7.65 -15.36
CA LYS A 162 -27.99 8.82 -14.98
C LYS A 162 -29.28 8.42 -14.27
N ASP A 163 -30.02 7.47 -14.82
CA ASP A 163 -31.33 7.09 -14.28
C ASP A 163 -31.21 6.46 -12.89
N GLY A 164 -30.23 5.56 -12.70
CA GLY A 164 -29.95 4.99 -11.39
C GLY A 164 -29.49 6.02 -10.36
N LEU A 165 -28.58 6.92 -10.74
CA LEU A 165 -28.05 7.94 -9.83
C LEU A 165 -29.09 9.02 -9.49
N ASN A 166 -29.97 9.38 -10.43
CA ASN A 166 -31.06 10.30 -10.18
C ASN A 166 -32.11 9.69 -9.24
N ALA A 167 -32.45 8.41 -9.42
CA ALA A 167 -33.37 7.71 -8.53
C ALA A 167 -32.85 7.63 -7.08
N ALA A 168 -31.53 7.56 -6.89
CA ALA A 168 -30.87 7.62 -5.59
C ALA A 168 -30.68 9.04 -5.04
N GLY A 169 -31.13 10.09 -5.74
CA GLY A 169 -30.96 11.50 -5.35
C GLY A 169 -29.53 12.05 -5.53
N ILE A 170 -28.61 11.27 -6.09
CA ILE A 170 -27.20 11.64 -6.27
C ILE A 170 -27.03 12.62 -7.44
N GLY A 171 -27.83 12.47 -8.51
CA GLY A 171 -27.63 13.21 -9.75
C GLY A 171 -27.90 14.72 -9.68
N ALA A 172 -28.46 15.22 -8.57
CA ALA A 172 -28.54 16.66 -8.30
C ALA A 172 -27.14 17.31 -8.16
N TYR A 173 -26.15 16.55 -7.71
CA TYR A 173 -24.78 17.03 -7.48
C TYR A 173 -23.76 16.34 -8.38
N PHE A 174 -24.07 15.15 -8.88
CA PHE A 174 -23.17 14.34 -9.70
C PHE A 174 -23.85 13.99 -11.03
N ASN A 175 -23.76 14.90 -12.00
CA ASN A 175 -24.37 14.75 -13.30
C ASN A 175 -23.42 14.02 -14.26
N VAL A 176 -23.61 12.70 -14.38
CA VAL A 176 -22.80 11.84 -15.27
C VAL A 176 -22.87 12.19 -16.75
N MET A 177 -23.88 12.96 -17.18
CA MET A 177 -23.96 13.49 -18.56
C MET A 177 -23.17 14.78 -18.76
N ASN A 178 -22.68 15.40 -17.68
CA ASN A 178 -21.88 16.63 -17.75
C ASN A 178 -20.40 16.27 -17.93
N LEU A 179 -19.92 16.32 -19.17
CA LEU A 179 -18.52 16.04 -19.52
C LEU A 179 -17.53 16.87 -18.69
N GLY A 180 -17.76 18.18 -18.56
CA GLY A 180 -16.86 19.06 -17.82
C GLY A 180 -16.77 18.67 -16.33
N GLN A 181 -17.90 18.32 -15.73
CA GLN A 181 -17.94 17.83 -14.36
C GLN A 181 -17.21 16.48 -14.22
N MET A 182 -17.45 15.54 -15.14
CA MET A 182 -16.82 14.22 -15.09
C MET A 182 -15.31 14.29 -15.30
N VAL A 183 -14.83 15.18 -16.16
CA VAL A 183 -13.39 15.47 -16.32
C VAL A 183 -12.78 16.00 -15.02
N LEU A 184 -13.44 16.95 -14.34
CA LEU A 184 -12.94 17.49 -13.06
C LEU A 184 -12.86 16.39 -11.99
N TRP A 185 -13.90 15.57 -11.83
CA TRP A 185 -13.88 14.44 -10.89
C TRP A 185 -12.77 13.43 -11.22
N HIS A 186 -12.67 13.04 -12.50
CA HIS A 186 -11.77 11.98 -12.93
C HIS A 186 -10.29 12.37 -12.89
N VAL A 187 -9.96 13.61 -13.26
CA VAL A 187 -8.56 14.05 -13.38
C VAL A 187 -8.04 14.61 -12.06
N SER A 188 -8.87 15.32 -11.29
CA SER A 188 -8.41 16.03 -10.10
C SER A 188 -8.74 15.30 -8.81
N LEU A 189 -10.01 15.21 -8.43
CA LEU A 189 -10.39 14.87 -7.07
C LEU A 189 -10.28 13.37 -6.77
N LEU A 190 -10.83 12.50 -7.64
CA LEU A 190 -10.90 11.06 -7.36
C LEU A 190 -9.51 10.39 -7.33
N PRO A 191 -8.58 10.65 -8.29
CA PRO A 191 -7.25 10.05 -8.24
C PRO A 191 -6.44 10.49 -7.03
N LEU A 192 -6.60 11.74 -6.57
CA LEU A 192 -5.92 12.23 -5.36
C LEU A 192 -6.43 11.52 -4.11
N VAL A 193 -7.75 11.32 -4.01
CA VAL A 193 -8.35 10.58 -2.89
C VAL A 193 -7.88 9.13 -2.90
N VAL A 194 -7.92 8.45 -4.06
CA VAL A 194 -7.42 7.07 -4.21
C VAL A 194 -5.93 7.00 -3.87
N GLY A 195 -5.12 7.93 -4.39
CA GLY A 195 -3.69 8.01 -4.09
C GLY A 195 -3.42 8.18 -2.60
N GLY A 196 -4.18 9.04 -1.91
CA GLY A 196 -4.10 9.21 -0.45
C GLY A 196 -4.42 7.92 0.31
N ILE A 197 -5.49 7.22 -0.08
CA ILE A 197 -5.86 5.92 0.51
C ILE A 197 -4.76 4.88 0.27
N VAL A 198 -4.18 4.83 -0.93
CA VAL A 198 -3.08 3.92 -1.27
C VAL A 198 -1.84 4.22 -0.42
N VAL A 199 -1.48 5.49 -0.22
CA VAL A 199 -0.37 5.87 0.67
C VAL A 199 -0.62 5.36 2.09
N VAL A 200 -1.83 5.57 2.64
CA VAL A 200 -2.21 5.04 3.95
C VAL A 200 -2.13 3.51 3.98
N HIS A 201 -2.61 2.84 2.94
CA HIS A 201 -2.55 1.39 2.80
C HIS A 201 -1.10 0.88 2.84
N LEU A 202 -0.20 1.49 2.06
CA LEU A 202 1.23 1.13 2.03
C LEU A 202 1.91 1.35 3.38
N VAL A 203 1.61 2.46 4.07
CA VAL A 203 2.12 2.72 5.43
C VAL A 203 1.65 1.63 6.39
N LEU A 204 0.37 1.26 6.36
CA LEU A 204 -0.17 0.20 7.23
C LEU A 204 0.45 -1.17 6.95
N VAL A 205 0.66 -1.51 5.68
CA VAL A 205 1.40 -2.72 5.28
C VAL A 205 2.81 -2.66 5.86
N ARG A 206 3.50 -1.53 5.74
CA ARG A 206 4.88 -1.39 6.21
C ARG A 206 5.01 -1.49 7.72
N ARG A 207 4.09 -0.90 8.47
CA ARG A 207 4.07 -0.93 9.94
C ARG A 207 3.81 -2.33 10.49
N ARG A 208 2.96 -3.11 9.82
CA ARG A 208 2.50 -4.42 10.33
C ARG A 208 3.26 -5.57 9.70
N GLY A 209 4.02 -5.37 8.63
CA GLY A 209 4.75 -6.44 7.92
C GLY A 209 3.83 -7.26 7.01
N VAL A 210 4.15 -8.51 6.75
CA VAL A 210 3.33 -9.44 5.94
C VAL A 210 2.67 -10.48 6.85
N ALA A 211 1.43 -10.88 6.54
CA ALA A 211 0.72 -11.89 7.31
C ALA A 211 1.48 -13.24 7.24
N PRO A 212 1.79 -13.88 8.39
CA PRO A 212 2.38 -15.21 8.40
C PRO A 212 1.45 -16.25 7.73
N PRO A 213 1.98 -17.35 7.18
CA PRO A 213 1.17 -18.49 6.77
C PRO A 213 0.31 -19.01 7.93
N ILE A 214 -0.85 -19.59 7.59
CA ILE A 214 -1.74 -20.19 8.59
C ILE A 214 -1.00 -21.36 9.26
N GLY A 215 -0.91 -21.35 10.59
CA GLY A 215 -0.16 -22.35 11.37
C GLY A 215 1.29 -21.98 11.70
N ALA A 216 1.83 -20.88 11.16
CA ALA A 216 3.09 -20.33 11.63
C ALA A 216 2.88 -19.53 12.93
N GLU A 217 3.71 -19.76 13.94
CA GLU A 217 3.74 -18.94 15.16
C GLU A 217 4.04 -17.49 14.79
N ASP A 218 3.23 -16.56 15.32
CA ASP A 218 3.44 -15.13 15.10
C ASP A 218 4.69 -14.71 15.91
N PRO A 219 5.77 -14.23 15.26
CA PRO A 219 6.96 -13.79 15.99
C PRO A 219 6.66 -12.68 17.01
N ALA A 220 5.56 -11.93 16.80
CA ALA A 220 5.11 -10.91 17.74
C ALA A 220 4.46 -11.48 19.01
N LEU A 221 4.02 -12.74 18.99
CA LEU A 221 3.48 -13.46 20.15
C LEU A 221 4.56 -14.32 20.85
N SER A 222 5.62 -14.73 20.14
CA SER A 222 6.68 -15.57 20.72
C SER A 222 7.57 -14.82 21.72
N THR A 223 7.66 -13.49 21.63
CA THR A 223 8.49 -12.68 22.54
C THR A 223 7.88 -12.46 23.92
N ALA A 224 6.60 -12.82 24.12
CA ALA A 224 5.89 -12.54 25.37
C ALA A 224 5.91 -13.70 26.38
N ASP A 225 6.29 -14.92 25.97
CA ASP A 225 5.97 -16.11 26.78
C ASP A 225 7.04 -17.21 26.79
N GLU A 226 8.30 -16.91 26.49
CA GLU A 226 9.40 -17.86 26.75
C GLU A 226 10.10 -17.52 28.07
N PRO A 227 9.67 -18.09 29.22
CA PRO A 227 10.52 -18.13 30.39
C PRO A 227 11.77 -18.92 29.99
N ALA A 228 12.93 -18.27 30.12
CA ALA A 228 14.23 -18.81 29.77
C ALA A 228 14.33 -20.29 30.18
N ARG A 229 14.28 -21.19 29.20
CA ARG A 229 14.44 -22.62 29.44
C ARG A 229 15.84 -22.81 30.03
N PRO A 230 15.98 -23.41 31.22
CA PRO A 230 17.30 -23.72 31.76
C PRO A 230 18.02 -24.63 30.77
N THR A 231 19.16 -24.16 30.26
CA THR A 231 20.05 -24.96 29.46
C THR A 231 20.72 -25.98 30.37
N THR A 232 20.19 -27.21 30.40
CA THR A 232 20.87 -28.32 31.09
C THR A 232 22.13 -28.67 30.29
N PRO A 233 23.35 -28.54 30.85
CA PRO A 233 24.55 -28.94 30.15
C PRO A 233 24.72 -30.46 30.27
N GLY A 234 24.79 -31.15 29.14
CA GLY A 234 25.39 -32.49 29.04
C GLY A 234 24.42 -33.65 28.88
N THR A 235 24.14 -33.99 27.62
CA THR A 235 23.90 -35.39 27.24
C THR A 235 24.80 -35.68 26.02
N PRO A 236 25.75 -36.62 26.10
CA PRO A 236 26.59 -36.97 24.96
C PRO A 236 25.75 -37.61 23.85
N ALA A 237 26.04 -37.24 22.60
CA ALA A 237 25.43 -37.83 21.42
C ALA A 237 25.68 -39.34 21.35
N THR A 238 24.62 -40.13 21.35
CA THR A 238 24.66 -41.56 21.05
C THR A 238 25.01 -41.77 19.58
N ALA A 239 26.08 -42.53 19.32
CA ALA A 239 26.54 -42.87 17.98
C ALA A 239 25.50 -43.70 17.19
N PRO A 240 25.50 -43.65 15.84
CA PRO A 240 24.55 -44.41 15.03
C PRO A 240 24.89 -45.90 15.02
N VAL A 241 23.86 -46.73 15.21
CA VAL A 241 23.90 -48.20 15.10
C VAL A 241 24.03 -48.60 13.62
N PRO A 242 24.94 -49.53 13.24
CA PRO A 242 25.06 -49.97 11.86
C PRO A 242 23.88 -50.85 11.43
N ALA A 243 23.38 -50.64 10.22
CA ALA A 243 22.25 -51.34 9.63
C ALA A 243 22.55 -52.84 9.36
N VAL A 244 21.61 -53.70 9.71
CA VAL A 244 21.62 -55.15 9.40
C VAL A 244 21.14 -55.36 7.96
N PRO A 245 21.84 -56.14 7.12
CA PRO A 245 21.38 -56.39 5.75
C PRO A 245 20.23 -57.41 5.73
N VAL A 246 19.13 -57.03 5.07
CA VAL A 246 17.94 -57.87 4.83
C VAL A 246 18.29 -58.94 3.78
N ARG A 247 18.10 -60.22 4.10
CA ARG A 247 18.17 -61.34 3.13
C ARG A 247 17.00 -61.25 2.16
N GLN A 248 17.28 -61.25 0.86
CA GLN A 248 16.29 -61.53 -0.18
C GLN A 248 15.95 -63.03 -0.16
N GLY A 249 14.66 -63.36 -0.04
CA GLY A 249 14.12 -64.71 -0.21
C GLY A 249 13.85 -65.02 -1.69
N PRO A 250 13.77 -66.31 -2.08
CA PRO A 250 13.81 -66.72 -3.48
C PRO A 250 12.47 -66.49 -4.21
N GLU A 251 12.61 -66.19 -5.49
CA GLU A 251 11.53 -66.03 -6.46
C GLU A 251 10.87 -67.38 -6.79
N SER A 252 9.53 -67.38 -6.85
CA SER A 252 8.72 -68.34 -7.60
C SER A 252 7.43 -67.66 -8.06
#